data_AF-A0A4P9CD32-F1
#
_entry.id   AF-A0A4P9CD32-F1
#
_cell.length_a   1.000
_cell.length_b   1.000
_cell.length_c   1.000
_cell.angle_alpha   90.00
_cell.angle_beta   90.00
_cell.angle_gamma   90.00
#
_symmetry.space_group_name_H-M   'P 1'
#
loop_
_entity.id
_entity.type
_entity.pdbx_description
1 polymer ?
#
loop_
_entity_poly.entity_id
_entity_poly.type
_entity_poly.pdbx_seq_one_letter_code
_entity_poly.pdbx_strand_id
1 'polypeptide(L)'
;MAATNAANAVKYIQDNKLTLEAEIVVNGEAVAGLVRRRIDEPLYQSLQKLADGKVCIAACQNALKAHQLSKEDLCDFVTVVPAGVIELARKQEEGYAYIKP
;
A
#
# COMPACT_ATOMS: atom_id res chain seq x y z
N MET A 1 1.27 -0.14 11.80
CA MET A 1 2.34 0.88 11.83
C MET A 1 2.46 1.62 10.49
N ALA A 2 2.74 0.96 9.36
CA ALA A 2 2.83 1.64 8.06
C ALA A 2 1.55 2.39 7.63
N ALA A 3 0.38 1.76 7.73
CA ALA A 3 -0.91 2.40 7.43
C ALA A 3 -1.18 3.63 8.32
N THR A 4 -0.77 3.58 9.59
CA THR A 4 -0.90 4.69 10.54
C THR A 4 -0.01 5.87 10.14
N ASN A 5 1.25 5.61 9.76
CA ASN A 5 2.16 6.67 9.30
C ASN A 5 1.65 7.32 8.01
N ALA A 6 1.17 6.51 7.05
CA ALA A 6 0.56 7.02 5.83
C ALA A 6 -0.70 7.85 6.11
N ALA A 7 -1.56 7.41 7.03
CA ALA A 7 -2.75 8.18 7.44
C ALA A 7 -2.37 9.53 8.06
N ASN A 8 -1.32 9.57 8.90
CA ASN A 8 -0.82 10.81 9.48
C ASN A 8 -0.26 11.76 8.41
N ALA A 9 0.48 11.24 7.43
CA ALA A 9 1.02 12.03 6.32
C ALA A 9 -0.11 12.61 5.43
N VAL A 10 -1.10 11.78 5.06
CA VAL A 10 -2.27 12.22 4.29
C VAL A 10 -3.03 13.30 5.03
N LYS A 11 -3.28 13.12 6.34
CA LYS A 11 -3.95 14.11 7.16
C LYS A 11 -3.19 15.44 7.18
N TYR A 12 -1.88 15.41 7.42
CA TYR A 12 -1.05 16.62 7.42
C TYR A 12 -1.14 17.36 6.08
N ILE A 13 -1.11 16.63 4.97
CA ILE A 13 -1.16 17.21 3.63
C ILE A 13 -2.53 17.82 3.34
N GLN A 14 -3.61 17.16 3.75
CA GLN A 14 -4.98 17.69 3.64
C GLN A 14 -5.14 18.98 4.46
N ASP A 15 -4.72 18.96 5.73
CA ASP A 15 -4.81 20.11 6.64
C ASP A 15 -4.02 21.32 6.13
N ASN A 16 -2.93 21.09 5.39
CA ASN A 16 -2.05 22.12 4.84
C ASN A 16 -2.23 22.38 3.34
N LYS A 17 -3.24 21.79 2.69
CA LYS A 17 -3.53 21.93 1.25
C LYS A 17 -2.33 21.63 0.34
N LEU A 18 -1.52 20.65 0.74
CA LEU A 18 -0.41 20.15 -0.06
C LEU A 18 -0.90 19.08 -1.04
N THR A 19 -0.06 18.73 -2.00
CA THR A 19 -0.27 17.56 -2.88
C THR A 19 0.61 16.42 -2.41
N LEU A 20 0.04 15.21 -2.34
CA LEU A 20 0.78 13.98 -2.09
C LEU A 20 0.56 13.03 -3.26
N GLU A 21 1.67 12.55 -3.81
CA GLU A 21 1.70 11.32 -4.58
C GLU A 21 2.43 10.29 -3.72
N ALA A 22 1.74 9.20 -3.37
CA ALA A 22 2.29 8.18 -2.49
C ALA A 22 1.86 6.79 -2.92
N GLU A 23 2.77 5.85 -2.73
CA GLU A 23 2.55 4.44 -2.96
C GLU A 23 3.06 3.63 -1.77
N ILE A 24 2.21 2.74 -1.25
CA ILE A 24 2.55 1.80 -0.19
C ILE A 24 2.77 0.45 -0.85
N VAL A 25 4.04 0.03 -0.91
CA VAL A 25 4.41 -1.29 -1.40
C VAL A 25 4.38 -2.31 -0.26
N VAL A 26 3.42 -3.22 -0.30
CA VAL A 26 3.23 -4.32 0.64
C VAL A 26 3.93 -5.57 0.12
N ASN A 27 4.87 -6.09 0.90
CA ASN A 27 5.75 -7.19 0.52
C ASN A 27 5.91 -8.22 1.65
N GLY A 28 6.41 -9.41 1.33
CA GLY A 28 6.58 -10.51 2.29
C GLY A 28 5.24 -10.93 2.92
N GLU A 29 5.28 -11.33 4.19
CA GLU A 29 4.10 -11.83 4.92
C GLU A 29 2.95 -10.81 5.02
N ALA A 30 3.26 -9.51 4.92
CA ALA A 30 2.28 -8.44 5.04
C ALA A 30 1.19 -8.49 3.96
N VAL A 31 1.43 -9.15 2.81
CA VAL A 31 0.41 -9.27 1.74
C VAL A 31 -0.80 -10.09 2.19
N ALA A 32 -0.65 -11.00 3.17
CA ALA A 32 -1.76 -11.74 3.74
C ALA A 32 -2.77 -10.83 4.45
N GLY A 33 -2.32 -9.67 4.96
CA GLY A 33 -3.15 -8.66 5.58
C GLY A 33 -4.03 -7.87 4.61
N LEU A 34 -3.85 -8.04 3.30
CA LEU A 34 -4.65 -7.38 2.26
C LEU A 34 -5.80 -8.24 1.73
N VAL A 35 -5.91 -9.48 2.19
CA VAL A 35 -6.91 -10.44 1.73
C VAL A 35 -8.30 -10.02 2.20
N ARG A 36 -9.25 -9.78 1.29
CA ARG A 36 -10.55 -9.16 1.59
C ARG A 36 -11.35 -9.89 2.65
N ARG A 37 -11.31 -11.22 2.65
CA ARG A 37 -12.03 -12.09 3.60
C ARG A 37 -11.34 -12.26 4.97
N ARG A 38 -10.10 -11.77 5.12
CA ARG A 38 -9.27 -11.96 6.34
C ARG A 38 -8.82 -10.66 6.99
N ILE A 39 -8.82 -9.56 6.23
CA ILE A 39 -8.40 -8.25 6.70
C ILE A 39 -9.27 -7.79 7.88
N ASP A 40 -8.62 -7.22 8.88
CA ASP A 40 -9.27 -6.55 10.01
C ASP A 40 -10.04 -5.31 9.52
N GLU A 41 -11.29 -5.15 9.94
CA GLU A 41 -12.18 -4.10 9.42
C GLU A 41 -11.63 -2.67 9.67
N PRO A 42 -11.10 -2.32 10.86
CA PRO A 42 -10.36 -1.07 11.05
C PRO A 42 -9.21 -0.85 10.06
N LEU A 43 -8.41 -1.89 9.79
CA LEU A 43 -7.33 -1.81 8.81
C LEU A 43 -7.88 -1.61 7.39
N TYR A 44 -8.92 -2.35 7.01
CA TYR A 44 -9.60 -2.20 5.72
C TYR A 44 -10.06 -0.76 5.51
N GLN A 45 -10.79 -0.18 6.47
CA GLN A 45 -11.28 1.19 6.38
C GLN A 45 -10.15 2.21 6.31
N SER A 46 -9.03 1.96 7.01
CA SER A 46 -7.86 2.84 6.95
C SER A 46 -7.22 2.81 5.55
N LEU A 47 -7.01 1.62 4.98
CA LEU A 47 -6.42 1.46 3.66
C LEU A 47 -7.35 1.96 2.54
N GLN A 48 -8.66 1.73 2.65
CA GLN A 48 -9.66 2.25 1.71
C GLN A 48 -9.63 3.79 1.69
N LYS A 49 -9.63 4.45 2.86
CA LYS A 49 -9.54 5.91 2.93
C LYS A 49 -8.27 6.46 2.32
N LEU A 50 -7.14 5.75 2.48
CA LEU A 50 -5.88 6.11 1.83
C LEU A 50 -5.98 5.99 0.31
N ALA A 51 -6.56 4.90 -0.19
CA ALA A 51 -6.79 4.69 -1.61
C ALA A 51 -7.71 5.75 -2.22
N ASP A 52 -8.81 6.09 -1.53
CA ASP A 52 -9.73 7.16 -1.93
C ASP A 52 -9.01 8.54 -1.93
N GLY A 53 -8.04 8.71 -1.03
CA GLY A 53 -7.12 9.85 -0.96
C GLY A 53 -5.97 9.82 -1.97
N LYS A 54 -6.04 8.95 -2.99
CA LYS A 54 -5.04 8.75 -4.06
C LYS A 54 -3.70 8.15 -3.64
N VAL A 55 -3.62 7.49 -2.49
CA VAL A 55 -2.47 6.67 -2.14
C VAL A 55 -2.59 5.31 -2.81
N CYS A 56 -1.64 4.93 -3.66
CA CYS A 56 -1.62 3.61 -4.27
C CYS A 56 -1.26 2.54 -3.23
N ILE A 57 -2.07 1.48 -3.10
CA ILE A 57 -1.73 0.31 -2.27
C ILE A 57 -1.31 -0.82 -3.21
N ALA A 58 -0.01 -1.09 -3.27
CA ALA A 58 0.57 -2.05 -4.21
C ALA A 58 1.05 -3.31 -3.49
N ALA A 59 0.58 -4.49 -3.92
CA ALA A 59 1.02 -5.79 -3.42
C ALA A 59 2.09 -6.40 -4.32
N CYS A 60 3.14 -6.94 -3.71
CA CYS A 60 4.20 -7.65 -4.44
C CYS A 60 3.72 -9.01 -4.95
N GLN A 61 3.74 -9.21 -6.27
CA GLN A 61 3.33 -10.46 -6.92
C GLN A 61 4.14 -11.69 -6.45
N ASN A 62 5.45 -11.54 -6.23
CA ASN A 62 6.29 -12.63 -5.72
C ASN A 62 5.88 -13.06 -4.30
N ALA A 63 5.53 -12.09 -3.45
CA ALA A 63 5.03 -12.38 -2.11
C ALA A 63 3.65 -13.06 -2.18
N LEU A 64 2.74 -12.56 -3.03
CA LEU A 64 1.45 -13.22 -3.25
C LEU A 64 1.62 -14.69 -3.66
N LYS A 65 2.51 -14.97 -4.62
CA LYS A 65 2.83 -16.35 -5.06
C LYS A 65 3.37 -17.20 -3.91
N ALA A 66 4.31 -16.67 -3.12
CA ALA A 66 4.88 -17.39 -1.96
C ALA A 66 3.82 -17.75 -0.91
N HIS A 67 2.78 -16.92 -0.77
CA HIS A 67 1.66 -17.13 0.15
C HIS A 67 0.42 -17.79 -0.51
N GLN A 68 0.53 -18.25 -1.76
CA GLN A 68 -0.56 -18.89 -2.53
C GLN A 68 -1.81 -18.00 -2.61
N LEU A 69 -1.60 -16.69 -2.81
CA LEU A 69 -2.62 -15.68 -2.99
C LEU A 69 -2.63 -15.17 -4.43
N SER A 70 -3.80 -14.79 -4.90
CA SER A 70 -4.05 -14.19 -6.19
C SER A 70 -4.56 -12.76 -6.03
N LYS A 71 -4.70 -12.01 -7.13
CA LYS A 71 -5.24 -10.64 -7.06
C LYS A 71 -6.69 -10.65 -6.61
N GLU A 72 -7.43 -11.68 -6.99
CA GLU A 72 -8.84 -11.90 -6.73
C GLU A 72 -9.12 -12.14 -5.23
N ASP A 73 -8.10 -12.53 -4.45
CA ASP A 73 -8.21 -12.66 -3.00
C ASP A 73 -8.13 -11.31 -2.26
N LEU A 74 -7.60 -10.27 -2.90
CA LEU A 74 -7.25 -8.99 -2.27
C LEU A 74 -8.44 -8.03 -2.23
N CYS A 75 -8.30 -6.95 -1.45
CA CYS A 75 -9.25 -5.84 -1.48
C CYS A 75 -9.22 -5.14 -2.84
N ASP A 76 -10.38 -4.67 -3.32
CA ASP A 76 -10.55 -4.17 -4.69
C ASP A 76 -9.66 -2.96 -5.05
N PHE A 77 -9.26 -2.17 -4.05
CA PHE A 77 -8.38 -1.01 -4.22
C PHE A 77 -6.89 -1.38 -4.32
N VAL A 78 -6.53 -2.64 -4.15
CA VAL A 78 -5.14 -3.10 -4.18
C VAL A 78 -4.70 -3.36 -5.62
N THR A 79 -3.59 -2.75 -6.01
CA THR A 79 -2.89 -3.04 -7.26
C THR A 79 -1.82 -4.10 -7.02
N VAL A 80 -1.38 -4.78 -8.08
CA VAL A 80 -0.33 -5.79 -7.98
C VAL A 80 0.85 -5.37 -8.84
N VAL A 81 2.04 -5.32 -8.24
CA VAL A 81 3.30 -5.00 -8.92
C VAL A 81 4.17 -6.26 -9.05
N PRO A 82 4.98 -6.42 -10.11
CA PRO A 82 5.74 -7.65 -10.36
C PRO A 82 6.69 -8.02 -9.21
N ALA A 83 7.37 -7.04 -8.63
CA ALA A 83 8.26 -7.25 -7.49
C ALA A 83 8.37 -5.98 -6.64
N GLY A 84 8.03 -6.07 -5.36
CA GLY A 84 7.97 -4.89 -4.49
C GLY A 84 9.31 -4.14 -4.33
N VAL A 85 10.43 -4.86 -4.28
CA VAL A 85 11.76 -4.22 -4.19
C VAL A 85 12.12 -3.44 -5.47
N ILE A 86 11.71 -3.95 -6.64
CA ILE A 86 11.94 -3.28 -7.92
C ILE A 86 11.02 -2.07 -8.05
N GLU A 87 9.77 -2.18 -7.58
CA GLU A 87 8.85 -1.05 -7.55
C GLU A 87 9.41 0.11 -6.68
N LEU A 88 9.94 -0.21 -5.50
CA LEU A 88 10.59 0.77 -4.64
C LEU A 88 11.82 1.41 -5.30
N ALA A 89 12.66 0.64 -5.99
CA ALA A 89 13.82 1.17 -6.70
C ALA A 89 13.40 2.13 -7.82
N ARG A 90 12.44 1.70 -8.65
CA ARG A 90 11.87 2.51 -9.74
C ARG A 90 11.27 3.81 -9.24
N LYS A 91 10.46 3.77 -8.18
CA LYS A 91 9.87 4.97 -7.58
C LYS A 91 10.93 5.94 -7.04
N GLN A 92 11.98 5.43 -6.42
CA GLN A 92 13.09 6.28 -5.98
C GLN A 92 13.82 6.94 -7.16
N GLU A 93 14.02 6.24 -8.28
CA GLU A 93 14.58 6.82 -9.51
C GLU A 93 13.66 7.89 -10.11
N GLU A 94 12.34 7.76 -9.95
CA GLU A 94 11.33 8.77 -10.31
C GLU A 94 11.31 9.99 -9.37
N GLY A 95 12.17 10.00 -8.34
CA GLY A 95 12.31 11.10 -7.38
C GLY A 95 11.47 10.95 -6.12
N TYR A 96 10.84 9.79 -5.88
CA TYR A 96 10.11 9.54 -4.64
C TYR A 96 11.08 9.34 -3.47
N ALA A 97 10.69 9.81 -2.29
CA ALA A 97 11.36 9.46 -1.05
C ALA A 97 10.91 8.08 -0.56
N TYR A 98 11.87 7.22 -0.19
CA TYR A 98 11.56 5.94 0.45
C TYR A 98 11.44 6.08 1.96
N ILE A 99 10.31 5.64 2.50
CA ILE A 99 10.05 5.62 3.95
C ILE A 99 9.80 4.18 4.38
N LYS A 100 10.62 3.68 5.31
CA LYS A 100 10.42 2.38 5.98
C LYS A 100 10.04 2.61 7.46
N PRO A 101 8.76 2.46 7.81
CA PRO A 101 8.24 2.62 9.17
C PRO A 101 8.85 1.66 10.19
#